data_AF-A0A285EAK4-F1
#
_entry.id   AF-A0A285EAK4-F1
#
_cell.length_a   1.000
_cell.length_b   1.000
_cell.length_c   1.000
_cell.angle_alpha   90.00
_cell.angle_beta   90.00
_cell.angle_gamma   90.00
#
_symmetry.space_group_name_H-M   'P 1'
#
loop_
_entity.id
_entity.type
_entity.pdbx_description
1 polymer ?
#
loop_
_entity_poly.entity_id
_entity_poly.type
_entity_poly.pdbx_seq_one_letter_code
_entity_poly.pdbx_strand_id
1 'polypeptide(L)'
;MHEQQLVVAGTAPGSGASVGVPLSVHAMEGISPTVAGEGKGLSGVLLAWRAGEGLSRLAAAQRLGIAHTTLRSWEVLGVCPQPVHLHQLAAVLPHDVEQLRALIGPDRVRTVRTSGGEGASALCRARLTAGLTMTQLALKLGVVPSTVSRWENGVRTPAPEIWPRLVTALRLDPSLWDAVLAENPARRSEGVHLPGLGQLRRDRGLTQRAFRTALGIGPTSAVSWEHGRVRVPVHRLDDVAGVLGVDRTTLLAAGVRAPRGRTGERPLADLRTAAGLTQRELALHLGVSVRTVAHWEAGSRPVPLAAGRPLARLLRRPLPRIVAAAGLEPARVPSPHTWRPADLPQVVTVLRRSSGWSAVALGRRIGVSGWTVRSWEAGTTLPSLSACQRLEWAHGLPRDSLTRLRRSTPRPAAQRSMVLSLDAANSPTTRSALLPLDEPPHNTPPRRSA
;
A
#
# COMPACT_ATOMS: atom_id res chain seq x y z
N MET A 1 -5.60 -48.07 18.01
CA MET A 1 -4.18 -48.06 18.43
C MET A 1 -3.90 -46.63 18.92
N HIS A 2 -4.17 -46.30 20.19
CA HIS A 2 -3.29 -46.47 21.38
C HIS A 2 -1.90 -45.87 21.09
N GLU A 3 -1.34 -44.88 21.81
CA GLU A 3 -1.39 -44.40 23.21
C GLU A 3 -1.10 -42.86 23.19
N GLN A 4 -1.70 -41.92 23.94
CA GLN A 4 -1.68 -41.63 25.39
C GLN A 4 -0.33 -41.75 26.11
N GLN A 5 0.29 -40.61 26.48
CA GLN A 5 0.76 -40.42 27.87
C GLN A 5 0.94 -38.93 28.23
N LEU A 6 0.50 -38.66 29.46
CA LEU A 6 0.41 -37.41 30.21
C LEU A 6 1.46 -37.45 31.36
N VAL A 7 1.49 -36.38 32.18
CA VAL A 7 2.09 -36.25 33.55
C VAL A 7 3.50 -35.61 33.54
N VAL A 8 3.77 -34.37 34.02
CA VAL A 8 3.52 -33.58 35.27
C VAL A 8 4.71 -33.61 36.25
N ALA A 9 4.91 -32.45 36.93
CA ALA A 9 5.78 -32.08 38.06
C ALA A 9 7.05 -31.29 37.66
N GLY A 10 7.41 -30.13 38.23
CA GLY A 10 7.01 -29.43 39.44
C GLY A 10 8.17 -29.35 40.43
N THR A 11 8.81 -28.19 40.63
CA THR A 11 9.60 -27.82 41.83
C THR A 11 10.09 -26.36 41.78
N ALA A 12 9.88 -25.63 42.86
CA ALA A 12 10.56 -24.39 43.28
C ALA A 12 11.29 -24.72 44.62
N PRO A 13 11.88 -23.78 45.41
CA PRO A 13 12.43 -22.43 45.18
C PRO A 13 13.88 -22.26 45.74
N GLY A 14 14.48 -21.07 45.60
CA GLY A 14 15.78 -20.74 46.23
C GLY A 14 15.92 -19.25 46.60
N SER A 15 15.99 -19.00 47.91
CA SER A 15 16.41 -17.78 48.65
C SER A 15 17.91 -17.45 48.39
N GLY A 16 18.52 -16.27 48.57
CA GLY A 16 18.19 -15.01 49.25
C GLY A 16 19.41 -14.05 49.26
N ALA A 17 19.35 -13.02 50.12
CA ALA A 17 20.32 -11.94 50.44
C ALA A 17 20.21 -10.65 49.57
N SER A 18 19.78 -9.45 50.01
CA SER A 18 19.76 -8.64 51.27
C SER A 18 20.87 -7.57 51.35
N VAL A 19 20.47 -6.29 51.21
CA VAL A 19 20.97 -5.07 51.89
C VAL A 19 19.79 -4.06 51.76
N GLY A 20 19.16 -3.42 52.75
CA GLY A 20 19.57 -2.94 54.08
C GLY A 20 19.60 -1.40 54.09
N VAL A 21 18.45 -0.69 54.03
CA VAL A 21 17.86 0.22 55.09
C VAL A 21 18.51 1.63 55.16
N PRO A 22 17.84 2.77 55.50
CA PRO A 22 16.60 2.91 56.28
C PRO A 22 15.49 3.84 55.76
N LEU A 23 14.30 3.56 56.32
CA LEU A 23 13.17 4.46 56.53
C LEU A 23 13.48 5.49 57.62
N SER A 24 13.08 6.75 57.39
CA SER A 24 12.81 7.71 58.46
C SER A 24 11.34 8.12 58.41
N VAL A 25 10.69 7.95 59.56
CA VAL A 25 9.34 8.38 59.88
C VAL A 25 9.40 9.83 60.34
N HIS A 26 8.58 10.71 59.78
CA HIS A 26 8.07 11.87 60.52
C HIS A 26 6.67 12.29 60.06
N ALA A 27 5.77 12.23 61.04
CA ALA A 27 4.72 13.17 61.40
C ALA A 27 3.65 13.60 60.38
N MET A 28 2.41 13.41 60.84
CA MET A 28 1.19 14.06 60.37
C MET A 28 1.32 15.57 60.36
N GLU A 29 0.81 16.20 59.31
CA GLU A 29 0.14 17.50 59.41
C GLU A 29 -0.88 17.65 58.28
N GLY A 30 -2.03 18.22 58.62
CA GLY A 30 -3.26 18.18 57.84
C GLY A 30 -3.19 18.92 56.51
N ILE A 31 -3.81 18.32 55.50
CA ILE A 31 -4.23 19.04 54.30
C ILE A 31 -5.76 19.05 54.31
N SER A 32 -6.32 20.19 54.71
CA SER A 32 -7.74 20.51 54.57
C SER A 32 -8.23 20.24 53.14
N PRO A 33 -9.47 19.76 52.96
CA PRO A 33 -10.03 19.60 51.63
C PRO A 33 -10.26 20.98 51.04
N THR A 34 -9.54 21.29 49.96
CA THR A 34 -9.76 22.48 49.17
C THR A 34 -11.16 22.36 48.55
N VAL A 35 -12.06 23.21 49.04
CA VAL A 35 -13.38 23.47 48.47
C VAL A 35 -13.17 23.99 47.05
N ALA A 36 -13.35 23.13 46.07
CA ALA A 36 -13.24 23.47 44.65
C ALA A 36 -14.63 23.41 44.01
N GLY A 37 -15.19 24.60 43.76
CA GLY A 37 -16.23 24.85 42.77
C GLY A 37 -17.66 24.46 43.15
N GLU A 38 -18.50 25.48 43.34
CA GLU A 38 -19.96 25.37 43.35
C GLU A 38 -20.49 24.67 42.07
N GLY A 39 -20.71 23.35 42.16
CA GLY A 39 -22.03 22.72 41.97
C GLY A 39 -22.87 23.01 40.72
N LYS A 40 -22.32 23.26 39.52
CA LYS A 40 -23.14 23.46 38.30
C LYS A 40 -23.18 22.30 37.29
N GLY A 41 -22.70 21.10 37.64
CA GLY A 41 -22.72 19.96 36.73
C GLY A 41 -22.81 18.61 37.43
N LEU A 42 -22.94 17.53 36.65
CA LEU A 42 -23.11 16.16 37.18
C LEU A 42 -22.07 15.77 38.25
N SER A 43 -20.81 16.20 38.12
CA SER A 43 -19.76 15.90 39.10
C SER A 43 -20.12 16.38 40.50
N GLY A 44 -20.69 17.58 40.63
CA GLY A 44 -21.17 18.13 41.90
C GLY A 44 -22.35 17.33 42.46
N VAL A 45 -23.30 16.93 41.60
CA VAL A 45 -24.46 16.11 41.99
C VAL A 45 -24.02 14.73 42.50
N LEU A 46 -23.07 14.08 41.83
CA LEU A 46 -22.53 12.79 42.26
C LEU A 46 -21.77 12.88 43.59
N LEU A 47 -20.96 13.93 43.78
CA LEU A 47 -20.23 14.16 45.02
C LEU A 47 -21.19 14.46 46.19
N ALA A 48 -22.22 15.28 45.96
CA ALA A 48 -23.23 15.60 46.96
C ALA A 48 -24.06 14.38 47.37
N TRP A 49 -24.51 13.58 46.39
CA TRP A 49 -25.21 12.32 46.65
C TRP A 49 -24.35 11.36 47.47
N ARG A 50 -23.09 11.16 47.07
CA ARG A 50 -22.17 10.26 47.76
C ARG A 50 -21.88 10.72 49.20
N ALA A 51 -21.75 12.04 49.41
CA ALA A 51 -21.56 12.63 50.74
C ALA A 51 -22.81 12.49 51.62
N GLY A 52 -24.00 12.74 51.07
CA GLY A 52 -25.28 12.62 51.78
C GLY A 52 -25.58 11.19 52.25
N GLU A 53 -25.15 10.19 51.47
CA GLU A 53 -25.32 8.77 51.79
C GLU A 53 -24.11 8.18 52.56
N GLY A 54 -23.07 8.98 52.85
CA GLY A 54 -21.86 8.50 53.53
C GLY A 54 -21.07 7.42 52.78
N LEU A 55 -21.23 7.35 51.45
CA LEU A 55 -20.68 6.25 50.65
C LEU A 55 -19.20 6.48 50.29
N SER A 56 -18.41 5.41 50.37
CA SER A 56 -17.11 5.37 49.68
C SER A 56 -17.33 5.35 48.16
N ARG A 57 -16.37 5.84 47.38
CA ARG A 57 -16.48 5.80 45.91
C ARG A 57 -16.65 4.38 45.37
N LEU A 58 -16.05 3.39 46.03
CA LEU A 58 -16.20 1.97 45.65
C LEU A 58 -17.63 1.48 45.90
N ALA A 59 -18.21 1.78 47.07
CA ALA A 59 -19.58 1.41 47.41
C ALA A 59 -20.60 2.11 46.49
N ALA A 60 -20.38 3.39 46.17
CA ALA A 60 -21.19 4.14 45.23
C ALA A 60 -21.13 3.55 43.80
N ALA A 61 -19.95 3.13 43.33
CA ALA A 61 -19.79 2.50 42.03
C ALA A 61 -20.49 1.14 41.96
N GLN A 62 -20.42 0.34 43.03
CA GLN A 62 -21.15 -0.93 43.16
C GLN A 62 -22.67 -0.71 43.12
N ARG A 63 -23.17 0.30 43.84
CA ARG A 63 -24.61 0.66 43.85
C ARG A 63 -25.12 1.12 42.48
N LEU A 64 -24.26 1.75 41.69
CA LEU A 64 -24.54 2.15 40.30
C LEU A 64 -24.31 1.03 39.27
N GLY A 65 -23.74 -0.11 39.67
CA GLY A 65 -23.40 -1.21 38.75
C GLY A 65 -22.31 -0.86 37.73
N ILE A 66 -21.36 0.01 38.09
CA ILE A 66 -20.27 0.48 37.21
C ILE A 66 -18.89 0.23 37.84
N ALA A 67 -17.84 0.28 37.02
CA ALA A 67 -16.47 0.22 37.53
C ALA A 67 -16.12 1.45 38.37
N HIS A 68 -15.37 1.26 39.47
CA HIS A 68 -14.88 2.34 40.33
C HIS A 68 -14.10 3.42 39.57
N THR A 69 -13.34 3.04 38.55
CA THR A 69 -12.60 3.95 37.67
C THR A 69 -13.52 4.80 36.79
N THR A 70 -14.69 4.27 36.41
CA THR A 70 -15.73 4.99 35.66
C THR A 70 -16.34 6.08 36.54
N LEU A 71 -16.75 5.76 37.77
CA LEU A 71 -17.31 6.75 38.70
C LEU A 71 -16.28 7.84 39.03
N ARG A 72 -15.01 7.47 39.28
CA ARG A 72 -13.92 8.45 39.48
C ARG A 72 -13.79 9.42 38.31
N SER A 73 -13.96 8.92 37.08
CA SER A 73 -13.83 9.74 35.88
C SER A 73 -14.98 10.75 35.74
N TRP A 74 -16.18 10.40 36.22
CA TRP A 74 -17.33 11.30 36.26
C TRP A 74 -17.21 12.36 37.35
N GLU A 75 -16.67 12.00 38.52
CA GLU A 75 -16.47 12.93 39.64
C GLU A 75 -15.33 13.94 39.41
N VAL A 76 -14.22 13.51 38.78
CA VAL A 76 -12.94 14.29 38.79
C VAL A 76 -12.44 14.68 37.40
N LEU A 77 -12.65 13.85 36.39
CA LEU A 77 -11.98 14.00 35.08
C LEU A 77 -12.84 14.72 34.03
N GLY A 78 -13.99 15.26 34.42
CA GLY A 78 -14.93 15.92 33.50
C GLY A 78 -15.42 14.98 32.40
N VAL A 79 -15.46 13.67 32.66
CA VAL A 79 -15.94 12.67 31.70
C VAL A 79 -17.44 12.48 31.88
N CYS A 80 -18.20 12.77 30.83
CA CYS A 80 -19.65 12.63 30.83
C CYS A 80 -20.06 11.14 30.76
N PRO A 81 -21.03 10.68 31.58
CA PRO A 81 -21.63 9.36 31.41
C PRO A 81 -22.30 9.24 30.04
N GLN A 82 -22.17 8.07 29.42
CA GLN A 82 -22.95 7.75 28.22
C GLN A 82 -24.46 7.65 28.52
N PRO A 83 -25.35 7.88 27.53
CA PRO A 83 -26.80 7.81 27.68
C PRO A 83 -27.33 6.54 28.38
N VAL A 84 -26.66 5.39 28.17
CA VAL A 84 -27.01 4.12 28.81
C VAL A 84 -26.94 4.16 30.35
N HIS A 85 -26.07 4.99 30.91
CA HIS A 85 -25.92 5.12 32.37
C HIS A 85 -26.95 6.07 33.00
N LEU A 86 -27.72 6.81 32.21
CA LEU A 86 -28.67 7.80 32.74
C LEU A 86 -29.80 7.15 33.53
N HIS A 87 -30.27 5.97 33.10
CA HIS A 87 -31.29 5.24 33.86
C HIS A 87 -30.76 4.73 35.19
N GLN A 88 -29.49 4.29 35.26
CA GLN A 88 -28.86 3.86 36.51
C GLN A 88 -28.63 5.05 37.45
N LEU A 89 -28.28 6.21 36.89
CA LEU A 89 -28.14 7.46 37.64
C LEU A 89 -29.48 7.98 38.15
N ALA A 90 -30.53 7.99 37.32
CA ALA A 90 -31.88 8.41 37.70
C ALA A 90 -32.51 7.51 38.78
N ALA A 91 -32.05 6.25 38.89
CA ALA A 91 -32.50 5.34 39.95
C ALA A 91 -31.95 5.69 41.34
N VAL A 92 -30.85 6.45 41.43
CA VAL A 92 -30.19 6.76 42.71
C VAL A 92 -30.06 8.25 42.99
N LEU A 93 -30.17 9.09 41.98
CA LEU A 93 -30.11 10.55 42.09
C LEU A 93 -31.52 11.15 42.05
N PRO A 94 -31.75 12.30 42.70
CA PRO A 94 -33.05 12.98 42.72
C PRO A 94 -33.29 13.78 41.43
N HIS A 95 -32.95 13.21 40.27
CA HIS A 95 -33.10 13.82 38.96
C HIS A 95 -33.61 12.79 37.97
N ASP A 96 -34.57 13.18 37.13
CA ASP A 96 -35.01 12.34 36.03
C ASP A 96 -33.95 12.29 34.90
N VAL A 97 -34.20 11.44 33.89
CA VAL A 97 -33.25 11.22 32.77
C VAL A 97 -33.03 12.51 31.96
N GLU A 98 -34.03 13.37 31.85
CA GLU A 98 -33.97 14.62 31.07
C GLU A 98 -33.17 15.69 31.81
N GLN A 99 -33.40 15.83 33.11
CA GLN A 99 -32.65 16.69 34.02
C GLN A 99 -31.18 16.27 34.11
N LEU A 100 -30.92 14.96 34.25
CA LEU A 100 -29.55 14.43 34.21
C LEU A 100 -28.88 14.69 32.87
N ARG A 101 -29.63 14.62 31.76
CA ARG A 101 -29.10 14.94 30.44
C ARG A 101 -28.69 16.40 30.33
N ALA A 102 -29.50 17.32 30.86
CA ALA A 102 -29.17 18.74 30.91
C ALA A 102 -27.92 19.02 31.76
N LEU A 103 -27.77 18.33 32.90
CA LEU A 103 -26.63 18.48 33.83
C LEU A 103 -25.31 17.91 33.30
N ILE A 104 -25.37 16.91 32.42
CA ILE A 104 -24.19 16.25 31.83
C ILE A 104 -23.62 17.07 30.67
N GLY A 105 -24.45 17.86 30.00
CA GLY A 105 -24.07 18.58 28.80
C GLY A 105 -23.85 17.66 27.58
N PRO A 106 -23.29 18.19 26.48
CA PRO A 106 -23.07 17.41 25.27
C PRO A 106 -22.06 16.27 25.52
N ASP A 107 -22.26 15.13 24.84
CA ASP A 107 -21.35 13.99 24.96
C ASP A 107 -19.91 14.41 24.60
N ARG A 108 -18.92 13.80 25.25
CA ARG A 108 -17.51 14.04 24.92
C ARG A 108 -17.22 13.45 23.55
N VAL A 109 -17.32 14.30 22.52
CA VAL A 109 -17.28 13.86 21.13
C VAL A 109 -16.11 14.49 20.38
N ARG A 110 -15.38 13.65 19.64
CA ARG A 110 -14.21 14.01 18.83
C ARG A 110 -14.53 14.84 17.57
N THR A 111 -15.78 14.86 17.10
CA THR A 111 -16.23 15.60 15.92
C THR A 111 -17.61 16.27 16.15
N VAL A 112 -17.77 17.53 15.70
CA VAL A 112 -19.01 18.31 15.82
C VAL A 112 -20.25 17.58 15.27
N ARG A 113 -20.06 16.72 14.26
CA ARG A 113 -21.15 15.96 13.61
C ARG A 113 -21.72 14.82 14.45
N THR A 114 -21.05 14.41 15.52
CA THR A 114 -21.49 13.29 16.38
C THR A 114 -21.88 13.72 17.79
N SER A 115 -21.85 15.03 18.10
CA SER A 115 -21.98 15.57 19.46
C SER A 115 -23.42 15.88 19.90
N GLY A 116 -24.41 15.64 19.04
CA GLY A 116 -25.81 15.90 19.33
C GLY A 116 -26.21 17.39 19.40
N GLY A 117 -25.27 18.33 19.18
CA GLY A 117 -25.55 19.76 19.09
C GLY A 117 -26.06 20.19 17.70
N GLU A 118 -26.15 21.50 17.45
CA GLU A 118 -26.68 22.06 16.20
C GLU A 118 -25.97 21.50 14.94
N GLY A 119 -24.66 21.28 15.01
CA GLY A 119 -23.87 20.71 13.92
C GLY A 119 -23.88 19.18 13.81
N ALA A 120 -24.68 18.47 14.63
CA ALA A 120 -24.81 17.01 14.55
C ALA A 120 -25.48 16.58 13.24
N SER A 121 -25.11 15.40 12.71
CA SER A 121 -25.85 14.85 11.56
C SER A 121 -27.26 14.45 11.97
N ALA A 122 -28.20 14.48 11.01
CA ALA A 122 -29.57 14.04 11.24
C ALA A 122 -29.65 12.58 11.75
N LEU A 123 -28.76 11.70 11.28
CA LEU A 123 -28.65 10.33 11.79
C LEU A 123 -28.18 10.28 13.26
N CYS A 124 -27.23 11.15 13.65
CA CYS A 124 -26.78 11.26 15.03
C CYS A 124 -27.91 11.73 15.95
N ARG A 125 -28.67 12.76 15.52
CA ARG A 125 -29.85 13.26 16.24
C ARG A 125 -30.89 12.16 16.43
N ALA A 126 -31.26 11.47 15.35
CA ALA A 126 -32.20 10.35 15.40
C ALA A 126 -31.76 9.24 16.37
N ARG A 127 -30.46 8.89 16.37
CA ARG A 127 -29.90 7.92 17.32
C ARG A 127 -30.02 8.39 18.78
N LEU A 128 -29.70 9.65 19.05
CA LEU A 128 -29.77 10.22 20.39
C LEU A 128 -31.21 10.35 20.88
N THR A 129 -32.15 10.75 20.02
CA THR A 129 -33.59 10.77 20.32
C THR A 129 -34.11 9.36 20.65
N ALA A 130 -33.59 8.32 19.99
CA ALA A 130 -33.90 6.94 20.33
C ALA A 130 -33.20 6.43 21.61
N GLY A 131 -32.40 7.26 22.29
CA GLY A 131 -31.69 6.91 23.52
C GLY A 131 -30.54 5.92 23.31
N LEU A 132 -30.02 5.78 22.08
CA LEU A 132 -29.05 4.75 21.75
C LEU A 132 -27.61 5.30 21.72
N THR A 133 -26.68 4.53 22.28
CA THR A 133 -25.26 4.70 21.97
C THR A 133 -24.94 4.18 20.57
N MET A 134 -23.84 4.63 19.96
CA MET A 134 -23.37 4.08 18.68
C MET A 134 -23.14 2.55 18.77
N THR A 135 -22.65 2.05 19.90
CA THR A 135 -22.42 0.62 20.12
C THR A 135 -23.72 -0.17 20.17
N GLN A 136 -24.73 0.33 20.88
CA GLN A 136 -26.05 -0.30 20.95
C GLN A 136 -26.75 -0.29 19.59
N LEU A 137 -26.67 0.84 18.85
CA LEU A 137 -27.20 0.90 17.49
C LEU A 137 -26.48 -0.11 16.59
N ALA A 138 -25.15 -0.16 16.63
CA ALA A 138 -24.36 -1.09 15.85
C ALA A 138 -24.75 -2.56 16.13
N LEU A 139 -24.93 -2.92 17.40
CA LEU A 139 -25.37 -4.24 17.82
C LEU A 139 -26.77 -4.59 17.29
N LYS A 140 -27.75 -3.67 17.40
CA LYS A 140 -29.09 -3.85 16.82
C LYS A 140 -29.06 -4.07 15.31
N LEU A 141 -28.13 -3.42 14.61
CA LEU A 141 -27.95 -3.51 13.16
C LEU A 141 -27.07 -4.67 12.71
N GLY A 142 -26.37 -5.36 13.61
CA GLY A 142 -25.40 -6.39 13.27
C GLY A 142 -24.16 -5.83 12.55
N VAL A 143 -23.76 -4.59 12.85
CA VAL A 143 -22.55 -3.95 12.32
C VAL A 143 -21.60 -3.57 13.44
N VAL A 144 -20.37 -3.20 13.09
CA VAL A 144 -19.39 -2.68 14.08
C VAL A 144 -19.63 -1.19 14.37
N PRO A 145 -19.32 -0.68 15.60
CA PRO A 145 -19.55 0.74 15.96
C PRO A 145 -18.85 1.75 15.04
N SER A 146 -17.68 1.38 14.50
CA SER A 146 -16.96 2.21 13.53
C SER A 146 -17.72 2.41 12.22
N THR A 147 -18.66 1.53 11.88
CA THR A 147 -19.52 1.67 10.70
C THR A 147 -20.59 2.73 10.93
N VAL A 148 -21.25 2.71 12.10
CA VAL A 148 -22.19 3.77 12.52
C VAL A 148 -21.49 5.13 12.57
N SER A 149 -20.28 5.18 13.12
CA SER A 149 -19.47 6.40 13.15
C SER A 149 -19.25 7.00 11.75
N ARG A 150 -18.93 6.16 10.77
CA ARG A 150 -18.71 6.61 9.39
C ARG A 150 -19.99 7.11 8.73
N TRP A 151 -21.15 6.57 9.12
CA TRP A 151 -22.44 7.08 8.67
C TRP A 151 -22.74 8.45 9.26
N GLU A 152 -22.63 8.61 10.58
CA GLU A 152 -22.93 9.89 11.25
C GLU A 152 -21.95 11.01 10.86
N ASN A 153 -20.71 10.68 10.51
CA ASN A 153 -19.73 11.65 10.02
C ASN A 153 -19.88 11.96 8.51
N GLY A 154 -20.87 11.41 7.81
CA GLY A 154 -21.04 11.63 6.37
C GLY A 154 -19.93 11.03 5.51
N VAL A 155 -19.16 10.07 6.04
CA VAL A 155 -18.08 9.39 5.29
C VAL A 155 -18.66 8.30 4.40
N ARG A 156 -19.80 7.70 4.80
CA ARG A 156 -20.47 6.63 4.07
C ARG A 156 -21.98 6.69 4.27
N THR A 157 -22.71 6.14 3.31
CA THR A 157 -24.15 5.91 3.40
C THR A 157 -24.46 4.46 3.79
N PRO A 158 -25.44 4.19 4.67
CA PRO A 158 -25.90 2.83 4.99
C PRO A 158 -26.37 2.08 3.73
N ALA A 159 -26.03 0.79 3.64
CA ALA A 159 -26.45 -0.06 2.54
C ALA A 159 -27.97 -0.35 2.63
N PRO A 160 -28.67 -0.55 1.49
CA PRO A 160 -30.12 -0.67 1.47
C PRO A 160 -30.67 -1.80 2.34
N GLU A 161 -29.90 -2.86 2.52
CA GLU A 161 -30.28 -4.05 3.27
C GLU A 161 -30.34 -3.78 4.79
N ILE A 162 -29.63 -2.76 5.27
CA ILE A 162 -29.62 -2.36 6.68
C ILE A 162 -30.81 -1.44 7.01
N TRP A 163 -31.49 -0.89 6.00
CA TRP A 163 -32.50 0.15 6.18
C TRP A 163 -33.68 -0.27 7.06
N PRO A 164 -34.32 -1.44 6.88
CA PRO A 164 -35.47 -1.80 7.72
C PRO A 164 -35.08 -1.86 9.20
N ARG A 165 -33.90 -2.43 9.48
CA ARG A 165 -33.37 -2.55 10.85
C ARG A 165 -33.07 -1.19 11.46
N LEU A 166 -32.62 -0.24 10.65
CA LEU A 166 -32.26 1.11 11.08
C LEU A 166 -33.50 1.97 11.35
N VAL A 167 -34.51 1.91 10.48
CA VAL A 167 -35.83 2.52 10.71
C VAL A 167 -36.46 1.98 12.00
N THR A 168 -36.46 0.65 12.19
CA THR A 168 -36.98 0.03 13.43
C THR A 168 -36.16 0.43 14.67
N ALA A 169 -34.82 0.40 14.59
CA ALA A 169 -33.97 0.70 15.74
C ALA A 169 -34.05 2.18 16.17
N LEU A 170 -34.21 3.09 15.22
CA LEU A 170 -34.30 4.53 15.46
C LEU A 170 -35.73 5.04 15.62
N ARG A 171 -36.74 4.18 15.42
CA ARG A 171 -38.16 4.56 15.43
C ARG A 171 -38.45 5.72 14.48
N LEU A 172 -37.80 5.72 13.32
CA LEU A 172 -37.98 6.76 12.31
C LEU A 172 -39.25 6.49 11.50
N ASP A 173 -39.96 7.56 11.14
CA ASP A 173 -40.93 7.49 10.05
C ASP A 173 -40.17 7.24 8.74
N PRO A 174 -40.57 6.23 7.92
CA PRO A 174 -39.91 5.96 6.64
C PRO A 174 -39.80 7.17 5.70
N SER A 175 -40.71 8.14 5.79
CA SER A 175 -40.70 9.37 4.98
C SER A 175 -39.58 10.35 5.36
N LEU A 176 -39.06 10.27 6.59
CA LEU A 176 -37.98 11.14 7.07
C LEU A 176 -36.58 10.61 6.68
N TRP A 177 -36.51 9.43 6.07
CA TRP A 177 -35.26 8.75 5.78
C TRP A 177 -34.34 9.52 4.83
N ASP A 178 -34.90 10.02 3.73
CA ASP A 178 -34.14 10.77 2.73
C ASP A 178 -33.56 12.05 3.35
N ALA A 179 -34.30 12.70 4.25
CA ALA A 179 -33.81 13.84 5.01
C ALA A 179 -32.69 13.46 5.99
N VAL A 180 -32.80 12.29 6.66
CA VAL A 180 -31.79 11.80 7.61
C VAL A 180 -30.45 11.47 6.93
N LEU A 181 -30.49 11.05 5.67
CA LEU A 181 -29.30 10.70 4.88
C LEU A 181 -28.89 11.75 3.84
N ALA A 182 -29.61 12.86 3.69
CA ALA A 182 -29.35 13.86 2.65
C ALA A 182 -27.89 14.36 2.65
N GLU A 183 -27.26 14.40 3.83
CA GLU A 183 -25.88 14.85 4.02
C GLU A 183 -24.83 13.76 3.77
N ASN A 184 -25.24 12.51 3.48
CA ASN A 184 -24.32 11.41 3.22
C ASN A 184 -24.02 11.25 1.72
N PRO A 185 -22.78 10.93 1.33
CA PRO A 185 -22.39 10.82 -0.06
C PRO A 185 -23.07 9.65 -0.76
N ALA A 186 -23.31 9.78 -2.08
CA ALA A 186 -23.84 8.69 -2.90
C ALA A 186 -23.07 7.37 -2.66
N ARG A 187 -23.81 6.25 -2.60
CA ARG A 187 -23.24 4.95 -2.26
C ARG A 187 -22.22 4.53 -3.30
N ARG A 188 -21.20 3.76 -2.87
CA ARG A 188 -20.28 3.12 -3.82
C ARG A 188 -20.99 2.17 -4.78
N SER A 189 -22.09 1.55 -4.34
CA SER A 189 -22.94 0.68 -5.17
C SER A 189 -23.70 1.43 -6.27
N GLU A 190 -24.00 2.72 -6.07
CA GLU A 190 -24.69 3.56 -7.05
C GLU A 190 -23.76 3.96 -8.22
N GLY A 191 -22.45 3.72 -8.09
CA GLY A 191 -21.47 4.04 -9.12
C GLY A 191 -21.49 3.12 -10.35
N VAL A 192 -20.61 3.42 -11.30
CA VAL A 192 -20.49 2.69 -12.58
C VAL A 192 -19.15 1.97 -12.67
N HIS A 193 -19.14 0.73 -13.17
CA HIS A 193 -17.90 0.04 -13.51
C HIS A 193 -17.35 0.61 -14.81
N LEU A 194 -16.11 1.12 -14.78
CA LEU A 194 -15.44 1.66 -15.95
C LEU A 194 -14.15 0.88 -16.28
N PRO A 195 -14.25 -0.40 -16.70
CA PRO A 195 -13.07 -1.19 -17.04
C PRO A 195 -12.25 -0.58 -18.20
N GLY A 196 -12.87 0.21 -19.08
CA GLY A 196 -12.21 0.96 -20.15
C GLY A 196 -11.44 2.20 -19.70
N LEU A 197 -11.62 2.63 -18.46
CA LEU A 197 -11.06 3.89 -17.93
C LEU A 197 -9.54 3.96 -18.08
N GLY A 198 -8.84 2.85 -17.88
CA GLY A 198 -7.38 2.80 -18.01
C GLY A 198 -6.88 2.96 -19.46
N GLN A 199 -7.69 2.60 -20.46
CA GLN A 199 -7.40 2.88 -21.87
C GLN A 199 -7.68 4.34 -22.18
N LEU A 200 -8.88 4.82 -21.82
CA LEU A 200 -9.29 6.22 -22.03
C LEU A 200 -8.30 7.21 -21.41
N ARG A 201 -7.77 6.93 -20.22
CA ARG A 201 -6.72 7.72 -19.58
C ARG A 201 -5.44 7.77 -20.42
N ARG A 202 -4.99 6.63 -20.95
CA ARG A 202 -3.76 6.53 -21.75
C ARG A 202 -3.91 7.21 -23.11
N ASP A 203 -5.09 7.11 -23.72
CA ASP A 203 -5.40 7.79 -24.99
C ASP A 203 -5.33 9.31 -24.84
N ARG A 204 -5.52 9.82 -23.62
CA ARG A 204 -5.34 11.24 -23.24
C ARG A 204 -3.94 11.58 -22.74
N GLY A 205 -2.98 10.67 -22.86
CA GLY A 205 -1.58 10.89 -22.46
C GLY A 205 -1.38 11.00 -20.93
N LEU A 206 -2.40 10.73 -20.12
CA LEU A 206 -2.30 10.91 -18.67
C LEU A 206 -1.61 9.72 -18.01
N THR A 207 -0.59 9.99 -17.20
CA THR A 207 -0.02 8.98 -16.30
C THR A 207 -0.98 8.66 -15.16
N GLN A 208 -0.85 7.48 -14.57
CA GLN A 208 -1.67 7.13 -13.41
C GLN A 208 -1.44 8.10 -12.23
N ARG A 209 -0.20 8.57 -12.05
CA ARG A 209 0.12 9.58 -11.02
C ARG A 209 -0.61 10.89 -11.29
N ALA A 210 -0.53 11.42 -12.51
CA ALA A 210 -1.20 12.67 -12.88
C ALA A 210 -2.72 12.57 -12.70
N PHE A 211 -3.33 11.48 -13.18
CA PHE A 211 -4.77 11.23 -13.03
C PHE A 211 -5.20 11.17 -11.56
N ARG A 212 -4.43 10.49 -10.72
CA ARG A 212 -4.70 10.39 -9.28
C ARG A 212 -4.57 11.72 -8.56
N THR A 213 -3.53 12.48 -8.88
CA THR A 213 -3.29 13.80 -8.28
C THR A 213 -4.42 14.76 -8.65
N ALA A 214 -4.82 14.80 -9.92
CA ALA A 214 -5.93 15.63 -10.38
C ALA A 214 -7.26 15.28 -9.71
N LEU A 215 -7.52 13.99 -9.45
CA LEU A 215 -8.73 13.54 -8.75
C LEU A 215 -8.61 13.55 -7.22
N GLY A 216 -7.42 13.74 -6.64
CA GLY A 216 -7.20 13.58 -5.20
C GLY A 216 -7.49 12.16 -4.68
N ILE A 217 -7.14 11.11 -5.45
CA ILE A 217 -7.38 9.70 -5.07
C ILE A 217 -6.12 8.88 -4.81
N GLY A 218 -6.25 7.89 -3.94
CA GLY A 218 -5.20 6.91 -3.64
C GLY A 218 -4.86 5.97 -4.82
N PRO A 219 -3.67 5.34 -4.79
CA PRO A 219 -3.20 4.44 -5.86
C PRO A 219 -4.14 3.26 -6.08
N THR A 220 -4.59 2.66 -4.98
CA THR A 220 -5.45 1.48 -4.99
C THR A 220 -6.82 1.78 -5.59
N SER A 221 -7.36 2.99 -5.37
CA SER A 221 -8.65 3.42 -5.92
C SER A 221 -8.58 3.52 -7.45
N ALA A 222 -7.58 4.24 -7.98
CA ALA A 222 -7.43 4.41 -9.43
C ALA A 222 -7.25 3.05 -10.14
N VAL A 223 -6.37 2.18 -9.61
CA VAL A 223 -6.16 0.84 -10.15
C VAL A 223 -7.45 0.01 -10.11
N SER A 224 -8.20 0.06 -9.01
CA SER A 224 -9.42 -0.72 -8.86
C SER A 224 -10.54 -0.24 -9.78
N TRP A 225 -10.64 1.08 -10.01
CA TRP A 225 -11.56 1.67 -10.97
C TRP A 225 -11.20 1.28 -12.41
N GLU A 226 -9.93 1.43 -12.79
CA GLU A 226 -9.44 1.12 -14.15
C GLU A 226 -9.54 -0.38 -14.50
N HIS A 227 -9.47 -1.27 -13.52
CA HIS A 227 -9.69 -2.70 -13.73
C HIS A 227 -11.17 -3.12 -13.61
N GLY A 228 -12.08 -2.17 -13.37
CA GLY A 228 -13.49 -2.47 -13.17
C GLY A 228 -13.76 -3.33 -11.92
N ARG A 229 -12.82 -3.45 -10.98
CA ARG A 229 -13.01 -4.20 -9.72
C ARG A 229 -13.94 -3.49 -8.77
N VAL A 230 -13.96 -2.17 -8.82
CA VAL A 230 -14.79 -1.30 -7.99
C VAL A 230 -15.43 -0.24 -8.86
N ARG A 231 -16.68 0.11 -8.54
CA ARG A 231 -17.45 1.18 -9.18
C ARG A 231 -16.84 2.55 -8.90
N VAL A 232 -16.84 3.41 -9.92
CA VAL A 232 -16.62 4.85 -9.77
C VAL A 232 -17.90 5.47 -9.24
N PRO A 233 -17.92 6.11 -8.04
CA PRO A 233 -19.12 6.71 -7.49
C PRO A 233 -19.74 7.75 -8.43
N VAL A 234 -21.07 7.87 -8.46
CA VAL A 234 -21.80 8.78 -9.38
C VAL A 234 -21.30 10.22 -9.27
N HIS A 235 -21.13 10.72 -8.05
CA HIS A 235 -20.65 12.08 -7.78
C HIS A 235 -19.21 12.34 -8.25
N ARG A 236 -18.46 11.29 -8.62
CA ARG A 236 -17.09 11.40 -9.15
C ARG A 236 -17.02 11.26 -10.66
N LEU A 237 -18.13 10.94 -11.32
CA LEU A 237 -18.14 10.74 -12.77
C LEU A 237 -17.80 12.04 -13.51
N ASP A 238 -18.32 13.18 -13.04
CA ASP A 238 -18.06 14.48 -13.65
C ASP A 238 -16.60 14.93 -13.40
N ASP A 239 -16.05 14.69 -12.20
CA ASP A 239 -14.63 14.92 -11.92
C ASP A 239 -13.73 14.09 -12.84
N VAL A 240 -14.05 12.80 -13.00
CA VAL A 240 -13.29 11.87 -13.87
C VAL A 240 -13.38 12.31 -15.33
N ALA A 241 -14.57 12.71 -15.78
CA ALA A 241 -14.79 13.21 -17.14
C ALA A 241 -13.99 14.49 -17.39
N GLY A 242 -14.05 15.44 -16.45
CA GLY A 242 -13.31 16.70 -16.49
C GLY A 242 -11.79 16.50 -16.56
N VAL A 243 -11.22 15.64 -15.72
CA VAL A 243 -9.78 15.32 -15.76
C VAL A 243 -9.35 14.69 -17.08
N LEU A 244 -10.24 13.90 -17.70
CA LEU A 244 -9.97 13.29 -19.00
C LEU A 244 -10.22 14.24 -20.17
N GLY A 245 -10.87 15.39 -19.96
CA GLY A 245 -11.30 16.31 -21.02
C GLY A 245 -12.41 15.73 -21.90
N VAL A 246 -13.35 14.99 -21.31
CA VAL A 246 -14.57 14.51 -21.99
C VAL A 246 -15.80 14.89 -21.19
N ASP A 247 -16.96 14.88 -21.84
CA ASP A 247 -18.23 14.91 -21.17
C ASP A 247 -18.57 13.54 -20.54
N ARG A 248 -19.54 13.54 -19.63
CA ARG A 248 -19.99 12.35 -18.90
C ARG A 248 -20.56 11.27 -19.82
N THR A 249 -21.25 11.62 -20.90
CA THR A 249 -21.83 10.63 -21.82
C THR A 249 -20.72 9.89 -22.58
N THR A 250 -19.70 10.62 -23.03
CA THR A 250 -18.51 10.03 -23.67
C THR A 250 -17.72 9.15 -22.70
N LEU A 251 -17.55 9.59 -21.44
CA LEU A 251 -16.92 8.78 -20.39
C LEU A 251 -17.66 7.45 -20.20
N LEU A 252 -18.99 7.46 -20.12
CA LEU A 252 -19.77 6.24 -19.92
C LEU A 252 -19.72 5.34 -21.15
N ALA A 253 -19.89 5.90 -22.36
CA ALA A 253 -19.86 5.16 -23.61
C ALA A 253 -18.52 4.45 -23.85
N ALA A 254 -17.40 5.12 -23.55
CA ALA A 254 -16.06 4.57 -23.73
C ALA A 254 -15.59 3.74 -22.52
N GLY A 255 -15.90 4.19 -21.31
CA GLY A 255 -15.38 3.64 -20.06
C GLY A 255 -16.08 2.35 -19.61
N VAL A 256 -17.38 2.18 -19.87
CA VAL A 256 -18.11 0.93 -19.54
C VAL A 256 -17.59 -0.24 -20.37
N ARG A 257 -17.15 0.03 -21.60
CA ARG A 257 -16.56 -0.98 -22.47
C ARG A 257 -15.20 -1.37 -21.92
N ALA A 258 -15.00 -2.67 -21.71
CA ALA A 258 -13.66 -3.16 -21.38
C ALA A 258 -12.66 -2.71 -22.46
N PRO A 259 -11.38 -2.47 -22.12
CA PRO A 259 -10.38 -2.04 -23.08
C PRO A 259 -10.36 -3.02 -24.25
N ARG A 260 -10.54 -2.50 -25.47
CA ARG A 260 -10.32 -3.28 -26.69
C ARG A 260 -8.82 -3.47 -26.91
N GLY A 261 -8.15 -4.22 -26.04
CA GLY A 261 -6.95 -4.94 -26.47
C GLY A 261 -7.48 -6.19 -27.14
N ARG A 262 -7.41 -6.29 -28.48
CA ARG A 262 -7.77 -7.49 -29.30
C ARG A 262 -8.54 -8.53 -28.47
N THR A 263 -9.81 -8.25 -28.18
CA THR A 263 -10.55 -8.94 -27.11
C THR A 263 -10.77 -10.39 -27.47
N GLY A 264 -10.16 -11.31 -26.72
CA GLY A 264 -10.50 -12.73 -26.72
C GLY A 264 -9.29 -13.66 -26.77
N GLU A 265 -8.24 -13.30 -27.51
CA GLU A 265 -7.06 -14.14 -27.62
C GLU A 265 -6.09 -13.73 -26.52
N ARG A 266 -5.83 -14.64 -25.58
CA ARG A 266 -4.65 -14.54 -24.70
C ARG A 266 -3.62 -15.44 -25.34
N PRO A 267 -3.06 -15.08 -26.50
CA PRO A 267 -2.50 -16.08 -27.39
C PRO A 267 -1.29 -16.73 -26.71
N LEU A 268 -0.53 -15.99 -25.90
CA LEU A 268 0.54 -16.56 -25.09
C LEU A 268 0.04 -17.51 -23.97
N ALA A 269 -1.07 -17.19 -23.30
CA ALA A 269 -1.67 -18.06 -22.28
C ALA A 269 -2.31 -19.31 -22.91
N ASP A 270 -2.91 -19.17 -24.08
CA ASP A 270 -3.51 -20.27 -24.84
C ASP A 270 -2.43 -21.21 -25.36
N LEU A 271 -1.33 -20.67 -25.90
CA LEU A 271 -0.17 -21.46 -26.30
C LEU A 271 0.51 -22.13 -25.10
N ARG A 272 0.56 -21.47 -23.94
CA ARG A 272 1.06 -22.08 -22.70
C ARG A 272 0.18 -23.26 -22.27
N THR A 273 -1.14 -23.05 -22.24
CA THR A 273 -2.09 -24.07 -21.80
C THR A 273 -2.13 -25.24 -22.79
N ALA A 274 -2.06 -24.98 -24.09
CA ALA A 274 -1.93 -26.00 -25.13
C ALA A 274 -0.59 -26.77 -25.09
N ALA A 275 0.44 -26.20 -24.46
CA ALA A 275 1.70 -26.88 -24.17
C ALA A 275 1.67 -27.65 -22.83
N GLY A 276 0.53 -27.65 -22.12
CA GLY A 276 0.36 -28.33 -20.84
C GLY A 276 1.09 -27.69 -19.66
N LEU A 277 1.51 -26.42 -19.79
CA LEU A 277 2.30 -25.74 -18.76
C LEU A 277 1.42 -24.84 -17.89
N THR A 278 1.68 -24.81 -16.59
CA THR A 278 1.18 -23.77 -15.68
C THR A 278 2.02 -22.49 -15.79
N GLN A 279 1.49 -21.36 -15.31
CA GLN A 279 2.27 -20.12 -15.23
C GLN A 279 3.52 -20.29 -14.35
N ARG A 280 3.44 -21.11 -13.30
CA ARG A 280 4.55 -21.39 -12.39
C ARG A 280 5.66 -22.17 -13.09
N GLU A 281 5.31 -23.21 -13.83
CA GLU A 281 6.29 -24.00 -14.58
C GLU A 281 6.93 -23.18 -15.69
N LEU A 282 6.15 -22.42 -16.46
CA LEU A 282 6.71 -21.55 -17.49
C LEU A 282 7.69 -20.53 -16.90
N ALA A 283 7.33 -19.92 -15.76
CA ALA A 283 8.18 -18.97 -15.07
C ALA A 283 9.50 -19.61 -14.60
N LEU A 284 9.42 -20.82 -14.03
CA LEU A 284 10.58 -21.59 -13.59
C LEU A 284 11.55 -21.86 -14.74
N HIS A 285 11.04 -22.38 -15.87
CA HIS A 285 11.86 -22.71 -17.03
C HIS A 285 12.47 -21.47 -17.71
N LEU A 286 11.81 -20.32 -17.61
CA LEU A 286 12.31 -19.04 -18.13
C LEU A 286 13.21 -18.30 -17.15
N GLY A 287 13.33 -18.76 -15.90
CA GLY A 287 14.08 -18.07 -14.85
C GLY A 287 13.50 -16.70 -14.49
N VAL A 288 12.17 -16.55 -14.57
CA VAL A 288 11.45 -15.30 -14.22
C VAL A 288 10.43 -15.56 -13.11
N SER A 289 9.87 -14.49 -12.54
CA SER A 289 8.79 -14.64 -11.54
C SER A 289 7.46 -15.01 -12.20
N VAL A 290 6.61 -15.76 -11.50
CA VAL A 290 5.23 -16.10 -11.94
C VAL A 290 4.44 -14.83 -12.29
N ARG A 291 4.62 -13.78 -11.48
CA ARG A 291 4.01 -12.46 -11.73
C ARG A 291 4.43 -11.86 -13.07
N THR A 292 5.67 -12.08 -13.52
CA THR A 292 6.15 -11.60 -14.82
C THR A 292 5.41 -12.29 -15.97
N VAL A 293 5.24 -13.62 -15.90
CA VAL A 293 4.46 -14.39 -16.88
C VAL A 293 3.01 -13.94 -16.90
N ALA A 294 2.39 -13.75 -15.73
CA ALA A 294 1.02 -13.25 -15.64
C ALA A 294 0.87 -11.85 -16.29
N HIS A 295 1.85 -10.96 -16.10
CA HIS A 295 1.84 -9.65 -16.73
C HIS A 295 2.00 -9.70 -18.25
N TRP A 296 2.81 -10.62 -18.76
CA TRP A 296 2.97 -10.88 -20.20
C TRP A 296 1.67 -11.41 -20.82
N GLU A 297 1.06 -12.43 -20.21
CA GLU A 297 -0.20 -13.02 -20.68
C GLU A 297 -1.37 -12.04 -20.63
N ALA A 298 -1.37 -11.12 -19.66
CA ALA A 298 -2.37 -10.06 -19.55
C ALA A 298 -2.09 -8.85 -20.47
N GLY A 299 -1.00 -8.85 -21.23
CA GLY A 299 -0.59 -7.71 -22.08
C GLY A 299 -0.20 -6.44 -21.31
N SER A 300 -0.18 -6.50 -19.97
CA SER A 300 0.14 -5.36 -19.10
C SER A 300 1.64 -5.02 -19.07
N ARG A 301 2.50 -5.95 -19.51
CA ARG A 301 3.94 -5.73 -19.71
C ARG A 301 4.36 -6.41 -21.01
N PRO A 302 5.16 -5.76 -21.87
CA PRO A 302 5.66 -6.39 -23.08
C PRO A 302 6.61 -7.56 -22.76
N VAL A 303 6.54 -8.59 -23.58
CA VAL A 303 7.50 -9.70 -23.57
C VAL A 303 8.83 -9.16 -24.13
N PRO A 304 9.98 -9.38 -23.47
CA PRO A 304 11.26 -9.01 -24.05
C PRO A 304 11.59 -9.92 -25.24
N LEU A 305 12.19 -9.38 -26.31
CA LEU A 305 12.64 -10.16 -27.48
C LEU A 305 13.50 -11.38 -27.09
N ALA A 306 14.27 -11.24 -26.01
CA ALA A 306 15.03 -12.30 -25.35
C ALA A 306 14.25 -13.56 -25.02
N ALA A 307 12.99 -13.41 -24.63
CA ALA A 307 12.13 -14.51 -24.26
C ALA A 307 11.53 -15.22 -25.49
N GLY A 308 11.59 -14.65 -26.70
CA GLY A 308 10.94 -15.21 -27.89
C GLY A 308 11.40 -16.63 -28.24
N ARG A 309 12.72 -16.87 -28.35
CA ARG A 309 13.27 -18.21 -28.63
C ARG A 309 13.07 -19.21 -27.47
N PRO A 310 13.32 -18.84 -26.20
CA PRO A 310 12.95 -19.68 -25.05
C PRO A 310 11.47 -20.08 -25.04
N LEU A 311 10.56 -19.12 -25.29
CA LEU A 311 9.13 -19.37 -25.39
C LEU A 311 8.78 -20.32 -26.55
N ALA A 312 9.39 -20.14 -27.73
CA ALA A 312 9.19 -21.05 -28.86
C ALA A 312 9.57 -22.51 -28.53
N ARG A 313 10.69 -22.70 -27.83
CA ARG A 313 11.12 -24.03 -27.38
C ARG A 313 10.19 -24.61 -26.31
N LEU A 314 9.89 -23.85 -25.26
CA LEU A 314 9.09 -24.32 -24.13
C LEU A 314 7.62 -24.58 -24.51
N LEU A 315 7.05 -23.70 -25.33
CA LEU A 315 5.67 -23.83 -25.80
C LEU A 315 5.52 -24.77 -26.99
N ARG A 316 6.64 -25.28 -27.55
CA ARG A 316 6.67 -26.17 -28.72
C ARG A 316 5.88 -25.61 -29.90
N ARG A 317 6.18 -24.36 -30.25
CA ARG A 317 5.52 -23.63 -31.36
C ARG A 317 6.55 -22.94 -32.23
N PRO A 318 6.29 -22.81 -33.55
CA PRO A 318 7.17 -22.05 -34.43
C PRO A 318 7.41 -20.63 -33.93
N LEU A 319 8.64 -20.14 -34.04
CA LEU A 319 9.02 -18.81 -33.59
C LEU A 319 8.11 -17.69 -34.16
N PRO A 320 7.70 -17.70 -35.45
CA PRO A 320 6.77 -16.68 -35.97
C PRO A 320 5.44 -16.63 -35.22
N ARG A 321 4.92 -17.79 -34.79
CA ARG A 321 3.68 -17.87 -34.02
C ARG A 321 3.83 -17.28 -32.62
N ILE A 322 4.99 -17.47 -31.99
CA ILE A 322 5.32 -16.84 -30.70
C ILE A 322 5.49 -15.33 -30.84
N VAL A 323 6.20 -14.90 -31.90
CA VAL A 323 6.44 -13.48 -32.17
C VAL A 323 5.10 -12.74 -32.32
N ALA A 324 4.18 -13.29 -33.12
CA ALA A 324 2.82 -12.76 -33.25
C ALA A 324 2.05 -12.79 -31.92
N ALA A 325 2.05 -13.94 -31.22
CA ALA A 325 1.33 -14.12 -29.96
C ALA A 325 1.80 -13.23 -28.81
N ALA A 326 3.09 -12.92 -28.76
CA ALA A 326 3.73 -12.11 -27.74
C ALA A 326 3.83 -10.63 -28.12
N GLY A 327 3.36 -10.23 -29.31
CA GLY A 327 3.48 -8.87 -29.83
C GLY A 327 4.94 -8.43 -29.95
N LEU A 328 5.83 -9.35 -30.30
CA LEU A 328 7.25 -9.06 -30.49
C LEU A 328 7.44 -8.46 -31.87
N GLU A 329 7.96 -7.24 -31.95
CA GLU A 329 8.40 -6.64 -33.21
C GLU A 329 9.91 -6.80 -33.33
N PRO A 330 10.42 -7.80 -34.07
CA PRO A 330 11.86 -7.92 -34.29
C PRO A 330 12.31 -6.71 -35.13
N ALA A 331 13.14 -5.84 -34.54
CA ALA A 331 13.76 -4.75 -35.28
C ALA A 331 14.52 -5.32 -36.48
N ARG A 332 14.17 -4.90 -37.70
CA ARG A 332 14.94 -5.24 -38.90
C ARG A 332 16.32 -4.63 -38.76
N VAL A 333 17.34 -5.46 -38.62
CA VAL A 333 18.72 -5.01 -38.68
C VAL A 333 19.01 -4.64 -40.14
N PRO A 334 19.44 -3.40 -40.45
CA PRO A 334 19.89 -3.05 -41.79
C PRO A 334 21.00 -3.99 -42.24
N SER A 335 21.12 -4.23 -43.53
CA SER A 335 22.09 -5.18 -44.06
C SER A 335 23.54 -4.78 -43.69
N PRO A 336 24.43 -5.74 -43.36
CA PRO A 336 25.79 -5.44 -42.88
C PRO A 336 26.64 -4.52 -43.77
N HIS A 337 26.37 -4.51 -45.08
CA HIS A 337 27.09 -3.68 -46.03
C HIS A 337 26.75 -2.18 -45.92
N THR A 338 25.58 -1.82 -45.40
CA THR A 338 25.13 -0.42 -45.30
C THR A 338 25.60 0.30 -44.05
N TRP A 339 26.21 -0.41 -43.10
CA TRP A 339 26.67 0.17 -41.83
C TRP A 339 27.89 1.08 -42.04
N ARG A 340 27.90 2.21 -41.33
CA ARG A 340 29.04 3.14 -41.26
C ARG A 340 29.77 3.01 -39.92
N PRO A 341 31.05 3.41 -39.80
CA PRO A 341 31.80 3.33 -38.55
C PRO A 341 31.11 4.03 -37.37
N ALA A 342 30.46 5.18 -37.62
CA ALA A 342 29.70 5.92 -36.61
C ALA A 342 28.48 5.15 -36.08
N ASP A 343 27.96 4.18 -36.84
CA ASP A 343 26.78 3.41 -36.46
C ASP A 343 27.12 2.26 -35.50
N LEU A 344 28.40 1.96 -35.27
CA LEU A 344 28.85 0.80 -34.52
C LEU A 344 28.18 0.64 -33.13
N PRO A 345 28.02 1.69 -32.30
CA PRO A 345 27.28 1.61 -31.03
C PRO A 345 25.82 1.18 -31.21
N GLN A 346 25.15 1.75 -32.21
CA GLN A 346 23.75 1.47 -32.51
C GLN A 346 23.58 0.08 -33.12
N VAL A 347 24.50 -0.34 -34.00
CA VAL A 347 24.53 -1.68 -34.59
C VAL A 347 24.70 -2.74 -33.50
N VAL A 348 25.63 -2.57 -32.55
CA VAL A 348 25.78 -3.50 -31.42
C VAL A 348 24.50 -3.56 -30.59
N THR A 349 23.88 -2.40 -30.31
CA THR A 349 22.60 -2.33 -29.59
C THR A 349 21.49 -3.09 -30.31
N VAL A 350 21.35 -2.87 -31.62
CA VAL A 350 20.31 -3.48 -32.45
C VAL A 350 20.55 -4.98 -32.61
N LEU A 351 21.78 -5.43 -32.86
CA LEU A 351 22.14 -6.85 -32.95
C LEU A 351 21.85 -7.57 -31.63
N ARG A 352 22.24 -6.96 -30.50
CA ARG A 352 21.96 -7.52 -29.18
C ARG A 352 20.47 -7.63 -28.91
N ARG A 353 19.71 -6.55 -29.17
CA ARG A 353 18.25 -6.52 -28.91
C ARG A 353 17.48 -7.45 -29.84
N SER A 354 17.80 -7.47 -31.12
CA SER A 354 17.18 -8.36 -32.12
C SER A 354 17.49 -9.84 -31.86
N SER A 355 18.68 -10.13 -31.36
CA SER A 355 19.06 -11.49 -30.90
C SER A 355 18.53 -11.83 -29.52
N GLY A 356 17.87 -10.87 -28.85
CA GLY A 356 17.25 -11.10 -27.56
C GLY A 356 18.26 -11.30 -26.43
N TRP A 357 19.42 -10.64 -26.47
CA TRP A 357 20.40 -10.75 -25.40
C TRP A 357 20.33 -9.56 -24.45
N SER A 358 20.51 -9.82 -23.15
CA SER A 358 20.89 -8.76 -22.21
C SER A 358 22.36 -8.40 -22.41
N ALA A 359 22.78 -7.20 -22.01
CA ALA A 359 24.20 -6.81 -22.13
C ALA A 359 25.12 -7.78 -21.37
N VAL A 360 24.66 -8.29 -20.22
CA VAL A 360 25.38 -9.29 -19.43
C VAL A 360 25.45 -10.64 -20.14
N ALA A 361 24.35 -11.10 -20.73
CA ALA A 361 24.31 -12.37 -21.46
C ALA A 361 25.19 -12.35 -22.71
N LEU A 362 25.13 -11.26 -23.48
CA LEU A 362 26.02 -11.06 -24.62
C LEU A 362 27.47 -10.99 -24.16
N GLY A 363 27.76 -10.23 -23.10
CA GLY A 363 29.09 -10.13 -22.52
C GLY A 363 29.67 -11.50 -22.18
N ARG A 364 28.94 -12.31 -21.39
CA ARG A 364 29.34 -13.67 -21.06
C ARG A 364 29.57 -14.54 -22.30
N ARG A 365 28.72 -14.40 -23.33
CA ARG A 365 28.82 -15.18 -24.58
C ARG A 365 30.09 -14.86 -25.38
N ILE A 366 30.56 -13.61 -25.35
CA ILE A 366 31.75 -13.15 -26.10
C ILE A 366 32.98 -12.94 -25.20
N GLY A 367 32.94 -13.40 -23.94
CA GLY A 367 34.07 -13.33 -23.01
C GLY A 367 34.41 -11.92 -22.52
N VAL A 368 33.43 -11.03 -22.34
CA VAL A 368 33.61 -9.67 -21.77
C VAL A 368 32.56 -9.37 -20.70
N SER A 369 32.78 -8.32 -19.91
CA SER A 369 31.78 -7.90 -18.92
C SER A 369 30.53 -7.30 -19.59
N GLY A 370 29.36 -7.43 -18.95
CA GLY A 370 28.14 -6.77 -19.42
C GLY A 370 28.22 -5.24 -19.36
N TRP A 371 29.10 -4.69 -18.51
CA TRP A 371 29.38 -3.25 -18.48
C TRP A 371 30.14 -2.81 -19.73
N THR A 372 31.14 -3.59 -20.17
CA THR A 372 31.90 -3.34 -21.42
C THR A 372 30.98 -3.28 -22.63
N VAL A 373 30.01 -4.19 -22.73
CA VAL A 373 28.99 -4.17 -23.79
C VAL A 373 28.17 -2.87 -23.75
N ARG A 374 27.72 -2.43 -22.57
CA ARG A 374 26.98 -1.16 -22.43
C ARG A 374 27.84 0.04 -22.80
N SER A 375 29.13 0.01 -22.48
CA SER A 375 30.07 1.07 -22.84
C SER A 375 30.21 1.19 -24.36
N TRP A 376 30.24 0.07 -25.09
CA TRP A 376 30.20 0.07 -26.56
C TRP A 376 28.87 0.60 -27.12
N GLU A 377 27.74 0.20 -26.54
CA GLU A 377 26.40 0.66 -26.94
C GLU A 377 26.20 2.16 -26.71
N ALA A 378 26.82 2.70 -25.68
CA ALA A 378 26.84 4.13 -25.40
C ALA A 378 27.87 4.90 -26.25
N GLY A 379 28.68 4.21 -27.06
CA GLY A 379 29.76 4.83 -27.85
C GLY A 379 30.95 5.34 -27.03
N THR A 380 30.95 5.11 -25.71
CA THR A 380 32.02 5.57 -24.80
C THR A 380 33.34 4.83 -25.02
N THR A 381 33.29 3.56 -25.41
CA THR A 381 34.47 2.80 -25.84
C THR A 381 34.16 2.04 -27.13
N LEU A 382 35.20 1.67 -27.88
CA LEU A 382 35.05 0.88 -29.11
C LEU A 382 35.41 -0.59 -28.84
N PRO A 383 34.67 -1.56 -29.42
CA PRO A 383 35.08 -2.96 -29.36
C PRO A 383 36.43 -3.17 -30.05
N SER A 384 37.25 -4.07 -29.53
CA SER A 384 38.48 -4.50 -30.21
C SER A 384 38.16 -5.31 -31.47
N LEU A 385 39.14 -5.53 -32.35
CA LEU A 385 38.96 -6.38 -33.54
C LEU A 385 38.52 -7.80 -33.15
N SER A 386 39.16 -8.39 -32.14
CA SER A 386 38.76 -9.71 -31.63
C SER A 386 37.35 -9.72 -31.02
N ALA A 387 36.93 -8.62 -30.37
CA ALA A 387 35.56 -8.50 -29.89
C ALA A 387 34.55 -8.38 -31.04
N CYS A 388 34.89 -7.66 -32.12
CA CYS A 388 34.07 -7.58 -33.34
C CYS A 388 33.91 -8.95 -33.99
N GLN A 389 34.98 -9.72 -34.13
CA GLN A 389 34.93 -11.09 -34.66
C GLN A 389 34.05 -12.01 -33.80
N ARG A 390 34.14 -11.90 -32.47
CA ARG A 390 33.27 -12.68 -31.57
C ARG A 390 31.81 -12.24 -31.65
N LEU A 391 31.54 -10.96 -31.83
CA LEU A 391 30.18 -10.45 -32.10
C LEU A 391 29.64 -10.97 -33.44
N GLU A 392 30.45 -10.94 -34.50
CA GLU A 392 30.10 -11.50 -35.82
C GLU A 392 29.71 -12.97 -35.70
N TRP A 393 30.55 -13.77 -35.04
CA TRP A 393 30.26 -15.19 -34.81
C TRP A 393 29.01 -15.40 -33.94
N ALA A 394 28.88 -14.64 -32.86
CA ALA A 394 27.77 -14.76 -31.92
C ALA A 394 26.41 -14.42 -32.59
N HIS A 395 26.40 -13.46 -33.51
CA HIS A 395 25.21 -13.01 -34.24
C HIS A 395 25.04 -13.67 -35.63
N GLY A 396 25.94 -14.57 -36.04
CA GLY A 396 25.88 -15.23 -37.35
C GLY A 396 26.06 -14.27 -38.53
N LEU A 397 26.84 -13.21 -38.35
CA LEU A 397 27.12 -12.24 -39.40
C LEU A 397 28.21 -12.76 -40.35
N PRO A 398 28.21 -12.34 -41.63
CA PRO A 398 29.34 -12.54 -42.52
C PRO A 398 30.63 -12.03 -41.88
N ARG A 399 31.75 -12.74 -42.11
CA ARG A 399 33.07 -12.30 -41.64
C ARG A 399 33.34 -10.88 -42.11
N ASP A 400 33.97 -10.10 -41.25
CA ASP A 400 34.37 -8.71 -41.49
C ASP A 400 33.24 -7.67 -41.49
N SER A 401 32.00 -8.07 -41.16
CA SER A 401 30.86 -7.14 -41.08
C SER A 401 31.08 -5.99 -40.09
N LEU A 402 31.57 -6.30 -38.89
CA LEU A 402 31.84 -5.33 -37.81
C LEU A 402 33.32 -4.94 -37.77
N THR A 403 34.19 -5.88 -38.11
CA THR A 403 35.65 -5.71 -38.10
C THR A 403 36.08 -4.63 -39.10
N ARG A 404 35.43 -4.55 -40.28
CA ARG A 404 35.60 -3.45 -41.24
C ARG A 404 35.28 -2.09 -40.63
N LEU A 405 34.13 -1.97 -39.97
CA LEU A 405 33.70 -0.71 -39.33
C LEU A 405 34.71 -0.26 -38.29
N ARG A 406 35.21 -1.21 -37.49
CA ARG A 406 36.20 -0.90 -36.45
C ARG A 406 37.53 -0.44 -37.04
N ARG A 407 37.99 -1.04 -38.15
CA ARG A 407 39.20 -0.62 -38.88
C ARG A 407 39.07 0.78 -39.46
N SER A 408 37.89 1.12 -39.97
CA SER A 408 37.57 2.44 -40.53
C SER A 408 37.21 3.49 -39.48
N THR A 409 37.13 3.13 -38.19
CA THR A 409 36.89 4.11 -37.11
C THR A 409 38.23 4.73 -36.69
N PRO A 410 38.46 6.04 -36.88
CA PRO A 410 39.67 6.69 -36.41
C PRO A 410 39.81 6.47 -34.90
N ARG A 411 41.02 6.06 -34.47
CA ARG A 411 41.32 5.91 -33.05
C ARG A 411 41.10 7.28 -32.41
N PRO A 412 40.24 7.43 -31.38
CA PRO A 412 40.18 8.70 -30.66
C PRO A 412 41.59 8.99 -30.18
N ALA A 413 42.09 10.20 -30.46
CA ALA A 413 43.37 10.67 -30.00
C ALA A 413 43.39 10.54 -28.48
N ALA A 414 44.02 9.48 -27.98
CA ALA A 414 44.25 9.32 -26.56
C ALA A 414 45.12 10.48 -26.13
N GLN A 415 44.65 11.17 -25.10
CA GLN A 415 45.36 12.17 -24.32
C GLN A 415 46.85 11.81 -24.22
N ARG A 416 47.68 12.57 -24.92
CA ARG A 416 49.05 12.82 -24.50
C ARG A 416 48.95 13.58 -23.18
N SER A 417 49.16 12.89 -22.06
CA SER A 417 50.04 13.37 -20.99
C SER A 417 50.07 12.41 -19.81
N MET A 418 51.28 12.28 -19.28
CA MET A 418 51.70 11.61 -18.05
C MET A 418 51.79 10.08 -18.04
N VAL A 419 52.83 9.59 -18.72
CA VAL A 419 53.74 8.63 -18.09
C VAL A 419 54.86 9.45 -17.47
N LEU A 420 54.92 9.53 -16.14
CA LEU A 420 56.17 9.58 -15.39
C LEU A 420 55.96 8.93 -14.02
N SER A 421 56.83 7.98 -13.73
CA SER A 421 57.14 7.40 -12.42
C SER A 421 56.09 6.52 -11.76
N LEU A 422 56.26 5.20 -11.91
CA LEU A 422 56.82 4.32 -10.86
C LEU A 422 56.64 2.88 -11.33
N ASP A 423 57.73 2.22 -11.75
CA ASP A 423 57.91 0.77 -11.65
C ASP A 423 59.38 0.45 -11.97
N ALA A 424 60.23 0.71 -10.98
CA ALA A 424 61.48 -0.01 -10.80
C ALA A 424 61.37 -0.71 -9.44
N ALA A 425 61.75 -2.00 -9.41
CA ALA A 425 61.68 -2.96 -8.29
C ALA A 425 60.27 -3.58 -8.10
N ASN A 426 60.05 -4.90 -8.01
CA ASN A 426 60.92 -5.99 -7.62
C ASN A 426 60.39 -7.34 -8.15
N SER A 427 61.31 -8.19 -8.62
CA SER A 427 61.16 -9.65 -8.59
C SER A 427 61.62 -10.20 -7.23
N PRO A 428 61.25 -11.44 -6.86
CA PRO A 428 61.17 -11.86 -5.46
C PRO A 428 62.39 -12.67 -5.03
N THR A 429 62.93 -12.45 -3.82
CA THR A 429 63.63 -13.50 -3.07
C THR A 429 63.81 -13.18 -1.58
N THR A 430 63.41 -14.16 -0.76
CA THR A 430 63.96 -14.60 0.54
C THR A 430 63.82 -13.77 1.84
N ARG A 431 63.16 -14.46 2.79
CA ARG A 431 63.47 -14.61 4.23
C ARG A 431 63.16 -13.47 5.23
N SER A 432 62.11 -13.77 6.00
CA SER A 432 62.15 -13.96 7.47
C SER A 432 61.97 -12.74 8.41
N ALA A 433 60.98 -12.94 9.28
CA ALA A 433 60.92 -12.58 10.70
C ALA A 433 60.10 -11.34 11.14
N LEU A 434 59.09 -11.67 11.96
CA LEU A 434 58.53 -10.95 13.11
C LEU A 434 57.28 -10.05 12.92
N LEU A 435 56.20 -10.53 13.56
CA LEU A 435 54.97 -9.86 14.06
C LEU A 435 55.29 -8.65 15.00
N PRO A 436 54.31 -7.89 15.56
CA PRO A 436 52.83 -7.97 15.46
C PRO A 436 52.06 -6.61 15.31
N LEU A 437 50.74 -6.75 15.03
CA LEU A 437 49.55 -6.01 15.53
C LEU A 437 49.50 -4.45 15.50
N ASP A 438 48.52 -3.90 14.76
CA ASP A 438 47.38 -3.15 15.35
C ASP A 438 46.33 -2.76 14.28
N GLU A 439 45.08 -3.20 14.47
CA GLU A 439 43.86 -2.47 14.03
C GLU A 439 43.56 -1.36 15.08
N PRO A 440 42.61 -0.39 14.95
CA PRO A 440 41.43 -0.26 14.06
C PRO A 440 41.18 1.24 13.66
N PRO A 441 39.95 1.81 13.48
CA PRO A 441 38.62 1.26 13.18
C PRO A 441 37.85 1.94 12.02
N HIS A 442 36.75 1.26 11.68
CA HIS A 442 35.64 1.62 10.82
C HIS A 442 34.98 2.99 11.06
N ASN A 443 34.59 3.65 9.95
CA ASN A 443 33.84 4.90 9.93
C ASN A 443 32.34 4.65 9.66
N THR A 444 31.48 5.29 10.46
CA THR A 444 30.01 5.21 10.44
C THR A 444 29.43 6.41 9.64
N PRO A 445 28.35 6.26 8.85
CA PRO A 445 27.79 7.37 8.07
C PRO A 445 26.83 8.27 8.88
N PRO A 446 26.65 9.55 8.49
CA PRO A 446 25.92 10.53 9.30
C PRO A 446 24.40 10.47 9.12
N ARG A 447 23.70 10.63 10.24
CA ARG A 447 22.28 10.95 10.34
C ARG A 447 22.01 12.39 9.86
N ARG A 448 20.93 12.56 9.10
CA ARG A 448 20.31 13.86 8.80
C ARG A 448 19.39 14.29 9.94
N SER A 449 19.47 15.57 10.30
CA SER A 449 18.51 16.27 11.16
C SER A 449 18.05 17.55 10.47
N ALA A 450 16.81 17.93 10.80
CA ALA A 450 16.03 19.12 10.41
C ALA A 450 15.41 19.11 9.01
#